data_AF-A0A9D0I9V3-F1
#
_entry.id   AF-A0A9D0I9V3-F1
#
_cell.length_a   1.000
_cell.length_b   1.000
_cell.length_c   1.000
_cell.angle_alpha   90.00
_cell.angle_beta   90.00
_cell.angle_gamma   90.00
#
_symmetry.space_group_name_H-M   'P 1'
#
loop_
_entity.id
_entity.type
_entity.pdbx_description
1 polymer ?
#
loop_
_entity_poly.entity_id
_entity_poly.type
_entity_poly.pdbx_seq_one_letter_code
_entity_poly.pdbx_strand_id
1 'polypeptide(L)' 'FEPVHPVANEDLERETGEKTSSVHFLRFELSPEMITALKGGAALAMGVDHPEYRHEVRNVPENVRRSLVSDLA' A
#
# COMPACT_ATOMS: atom_id res chain seq x y z
N PHE A 1 -1.81 -2.61 -13.80
CA PHE A 1 -2.16 -3.63 -12.78
C PHE A 1 -3.40 -3.16 -12.05
N GLU A 2 -4.25 -4.07 -11.59
CA GLU A 2 -5.34 -3.71 -10.68
C GLU A 2 -4.78 -3.15 -9.35
N PRO A 3 -5.51 -2.28 -8.64
CA PRO A 3 -5.09 -1.78 -7.33
C PRO A 3 -4.87 -2.91 -6.33
N VAL A 4 -3.82 -2.79 -5.51
CA VAL A 4 -3.57 -3.70 -4.39
C VAL A 4 -4.12 -3.05 -3.12
N HIS A 5 -5.17 -3.66 -2.57
CA HIS A 5 -5.71 -3.24 -1.28
C HIS A 5 -4.89 -3.85 -0.13
N PRO A 6 -4.57 -3.08 0.91
CA PRO A 6 -3.76 -3.57 2.01
C PRO A 6 -4.55 -4.54 2.91
N VAL A 7 -3.82 -5.47 3.52
CA VAL A 7 -4.32 -6.20 4.69
C VAL A 7 -3.95 -5.39 5.94
N ALA A 8 -4.92 -5.13 6.80
CA ALA A 8 -4.76 -4.23 7.95
C ALA A 8 -4.89 -4.96 9.29
N ASN A 9 -3.99 -4.64 10.24
CA ASN A 9 -4.02 -5.08 11.64
C ASN A 9 -4.01 -6.62 11.83
N GLU A 10 -3.22 -7.35 11.05
CA GLU A 10 -3.05 -8.80 11.18
C GLU A 10 -2.31 -9.20 12.47
N ASP A 11 -1.62 -8.25 13.10
CA ASP A 11 -0.85 -8.37 14.33
C ASP A 11 -1.70 -8.21 15.61
N LEU A 12 -2.97 -7.79 15.48
CA LEU A 12 -3.89 -7.61 16.58
C LEU A 12 -4.97 -8.69 16.56
N GLU A 13 -5.06 -9.50 17.62
CA GLU A 13 -6.29 -10.24 17.90
C GLU A 13 -7.42 -9.21 18.08
N ARG A 14 -8.43 -9.26 17.23
CA ARG A 14 -9.55 -8.31 17.29
C ARG A 14 -10.33 -8.54 18.58
N GLU A 15 -10.08 -7.70 19.59
CA GLU A 15 -10.88 -7.71 20.83
C GLU A 15 -12.35 -7.35 20.56
N THR A 16 -12.64 -6.43 19.62
CA THR A 16 -13.99 -6.08 19.12
C THR A 16 -13.92 -5.36 17.77
N GLY A 17 -15.00 -5.42 16.97
CA GLY A 17 -15.11 -4.76 15.67
C GLY A 17 -15.32 -3.23 15.70
N GLU A 18 -15.39 -2.62 16.89
CA GLU A 18 -15.80 -1.22 17.08
C GLU A 18 -14.70 -0.28 17.57
N LYS A 19 -13.56 -0.78 18.05
CA LYS A 19 -12.45 0.10 18.48
C LYS A 19 -11.76 0.70 17.25
N THR A 20 -12.11 1.92 16.89
CA THR A 20 -11.38 2.71 15.90
C THR A 20 -10.01 3.09 16.45
N SER A 21 -8.93 2.71 15.76
CA SER A 21 -7.58 3.18 16.07
C SER A 21 -7.24 4.37 15.20
N SER A 22 -6.43 5.30 15.71
CA SER A 22 -5.82 6.36 14.89
C SER A 22 -4.57 5.87 14.14
N VAL A 23 -4.08 4.67 14.47
CA VAL A 23 -2.87 4.06 13.88
C VAL A 23 -3.18 2.64 13.44
N HIS A 24 -2.82 2.30 12.21
CA HIS A 24 -2.99 0.98 11.62
C HIS A 24 -1.71 0.53 10.94
N PHE A 25 -1.37 -0.76 11.10
CA PHE A 25 -0.32 -1.40 10.32
C PHE A 25 -0.94 -2.03 9.07
N LEU A 26 -0.33 -1.75 7.92
CA LEU A 26 -0.81 -2.19 6.60
C LEU A 26 0.26 -3.02 5.92
N ARG A 27 -0.15 -4.14 5.31
CA ARG A 27 0.69 -4.96 4.44
C ARG A 27 0.12 -4.97 3.02
N PHE A 28 0.96 -4.66 2.05
CA PHE A 28 0.62 -4.72 0.62
C PHE A 28 1.32 -5.93 0.00
N GLU A 29 0.54 -6.86 -0.51
CA GLU A 29 1.07 -8.08 -1.12
C GLU A 29 1.10 -7.92 -2.64
N LEU A 30 2.31 -7.77 -3.19
CA LEU A 30 2.53 -7.55 -4.62
C LEU A 30 2.84 -8.87 -5.31
N SER A 31 2.31 -9.07 -6.51
CA SER A 31 2.66 -10.25 -7.31
C SER A 31 4.10 -10.15 -7.85
N PRO A 32 4.74 -11.27 -8.21
CA PRO A 32 6.09 -11.26 -8.79
C PRO A 32 6.20 -10.37 -10.04
N GLU A 33 5.14 -10.30 -10.85
CA GLU A 33 5.08 -9.46 -12.06
C GLU A 33 5.04 -7.97 -11.70
N MET A 34 4.28 -7.59 -10.65
CA MET A 34 4.25 -6.22 -10.15
C MET A 34 5.62 -5.79 -9.60
N ILE A 35 6.26 -6.67 -8.81
CA ILE A 35 7.61 -6.42 -8.27
C ILE A 35 8.60 -6.22 -9.40
N THR A 36 8.58 -7.10 -10.41
CA THR A 36 9.44 -7.00 -11.59
C THR A 36 9.22 -5.69 -12.33
N ALA A 37 7.97 -5.27 -12.53
CA ALA A 37 7.65 -4.00 -13.19
C ALA A 37 8.16 -2.79 -12.39
N LEU A 38 7.98 -2.79 -11.07
CA LEU A 38 8.47 -1.71 -10.19
C LEU A 38 10.00 -1.62 -10.18
N LYS A 39 10.69 -2.77 -10.11
CA LYS A 39 12.15 -2.87 -10.25
C LYS A 39 12.62 -2.40 -11.64
N GLY A 40 11.80 -2.61 -12.67
CA GLY A 40 11.99 -2.10 -14.03
C GLY A 40 11.70 -0.60 -14.21
N GLY A 41 11.32 0.12 -13.15
CA GLY A 41 11.08 1.57 -13.20
C GLY A 41 9.65 1.97 -13.54
N ALA A 42 8.69 1.05 -13.48
CA ALA A 42 7.28 1.41 -13.61
C ALA A 42 6.87 2.48 -12.58
N ALA A 43 5.96 3.37 -12.98
CA ALA A 43 5.40 4.37 -12.08
C ALA A 43 4.62 3.71 -10.93
N LEU A 44 4.67 4.33 -9.75
CA LEU A 44 3.92 3.92 -8.58
C LEU A 44 2.91 5.01 -8.22
N ALA A 45 1.65 4.61 -8.07
CA ALA A 45 0.59 5.44 -7.51
C ALA A 45 0.13 4.87 -6.16
N MET A 46 -0.35 5.72 -5.27
CA MET A 46 -0.98 5.33 -4.01
C MET A 46 -2.19 6.21 -3.74
N GLY A 47 -3.21 5.68 -3.07
CA GLY A 47 -4.41 6.45 -2.76
C GLY A 47 -5.32 5.79 -1.74
N VAL A 48 -6.36 6.53 -1.39
CA VAL A 48 -7.49 6.11 -0.55
C VAL A 48 -8.75 6.33 -1.36
N ASP A 49 -9.60 5.31 -1.44
CA ASP A 49 -10.85 5.30 -2.20
C ASP A 49 -12.11 5.27 -1.30
N HIS A 50 -11.94 5.49 0.00
CA HIS A 50 -13.04 5.58 0.95
C HIS A 50 -14.02 6.71 0.56
N PRO A 51 -15.35 6.50 0.61
CA PRO A 51 -16.33 7.51 0.17
C PRO A 51 -16.18 8.87 0.87
N GLU A 52 -15.89 8.85 2.17
CA GLU A 52 -15.71 10.06 2.99
C GLU A 52 -14.29 10.67 2.89
N TYR A 53 -13.33 9.98 2.27
CA TYR A 53 -11.98 10.49 2.08
C TYR A 53 -11.31 9.86 0.85
N ARG A 54 -11.43 10.55 -0.28
CA ARG A 54 -10.85 10.12 -1.56
C ARG A 54 -9.64 10.97 -1.91
N HIS A 55 -8.48 10.35 -1.99
CA HIS A 55 -7.23 11.03 -2.32
C HIS A 55 -6.29 10.12 -3.09
N GLU A 56 -5.52 10.68 -4.03
CA GLU A 56 -4.61 9.94 -4.88
C GLU A 56 -3.32 10.73 -5.10
N VAL A 57 -2.19 10.03 -4.95
CA VAL A 57 -0.89 10.44 -5.43
C VAL A 57 -0.56 9.60 -6.65
N ARG A 58 -0.80 10.17 -7.84
CA ARG A 58 -0.62 9.46 -9.13
C ARG A 58 0.82 9.11 -9.45
N ASN A 59 1.75 9.93 -9.00
CA ASN A 59 3.18 9.74 -9.18
C ASN A 59 3.88 9.91 -7.84
N VAL A 60 4.15 8.80 -7.16
CA VAL A 60 4.98 8.81 -5.97
C VAL A 60 6.37 9.34 -6.36
N PRO A 61 6.93 10.31 -5.61
CA PRO A 61 8.25 10.87 -5.90
C PRO A 61 9.32 9.79 -6.08
N GLU A 62 10.20 9.99 -7.06
CA GLU A 62 11.22 9.00 -7.47
C GLU A 62 12.07 8.47 -6.31
N ASN A 63 12.50 9.36 -5.41
CA ASN A 63 13.29 8.98 -4.25
C ASN A 63 12.52 8.04 -3.31
N VAL A 64 11.23 8.30 -3.10
CA VAL A 64 10.37 7.44 -2.27
C VAL A 64 10.08 6.13 -2.99
N ARG A 65 9.76 6.16 -4.29
CA ARG A 65 9.54 4.94 -5.08
C ARG A 65 10.75 4.01 -5.00
N ARG A 66 11.96 4.53 -5.24
CA ARG A 66 13.19 3.72 -5.17
C ARG A 66 13.41 3.13 -3.78
N SER A 67 13.14 3.90 -2.73
CA SER A 67 13.24 3.41 -1.34
C SER A 67 12.25 2.29 -1.05
N LEU A 68 11.02 2.35 -1.56
CA LEU A 68 10.04 1.27 -1.37
C LEU A 68 10.39 0.03 -2.19
N VAL A 69 10.89 0.23 -3.42
CA VAL A 69 11.28 -0.88 -4.30
C VAL A 69 12.46 -1.67 -3.75
N SER A 70 13.35 -1.04 -2.96
CA SER A 70 14.46 -1.76 -2.32
C SER A 70 14.01 -2.76 -1.24
N ASP A 71 12.78 -2.63 -0.74
CA ASP A 71 12.24 -3.54 0.28
C ASP A 71 11.67 -4.84 -0.34
N LEU A 72 11.52 -4.89 -1.66
CA LEU A 72 10.92 -6.01 -2.38
C LEU A 72 11.98 -7.06 -2.76
N ALA A 73 11.75 -8.31 -2.36
CA ALA A 73 12.59 -9.47 -2.71
C ALA A 73 12.62 -9.76 -4.22
#